data_AF-A0A080WQA6-F1
#
_entry.id   AF-A0A080WQA6-F1
#
_cell.length_a   1.000
_cell.length_b   1.000
_cell.length_c   1.000
_cell.angle_alpha   90.00
_cell.angle_beta   90.00
_cell.angle_gamma   90.00
#
_symmetry.space_group_name_H-M   'P 1'
#
loop_
_entity.id
_entity.type
_entity.pdbx_description
1 polymer ?
#
loop_
_entity_poly.entity_id
_entity_poly.type
_entity_poly.pdbx_seq_one_letter_code
_entity_poly.pdbx_strand_id
1 'polypeptide(L)'
;MVGTDLLAIARTDSEAATLITSTIDPRDHAFIVGSTNSSIEPLNDLMVAAEQAGKNGAELQQIEDEWTSKAGLKRFQDAAIDQINATPSISNKKAAIEKFLADIKGKSNSEARAIAKQLTGSDIYWNWDSPRTREGFYRYQGGCECAINRAVAYGPFADLIWMESKLPDYAQAKEFAEGVHAVWPEQKLAYNLSPSFNWKTAMARDEQETYIHRLGELGYSWQFITLAGLHTTALISDQFSKAYAKQGMRAYGEMVQEPEMDNKVDVVTHQKWSGANYVDELLKMVTGGISSTSAMGKGVTEEQFK
;
A
#
# COMPACT_ATOMS: atom_id res chain seq x y z
N MET A 1 13.30 -27.89 -5.35
CA MET A 1 12.33 -27.11 -4.54
C MET A 1 12.51 -27.51 -3.08
N VAL A 2 12.34 -26.58 -2.12
CA VAL A 2 12.71 -26.73 -0.70
C VAL A 2 11.65 -27.48 0.13
N GLY A 3 10.46 -27.78 -0.41
CA GLY A 3 9.44 -28.59 0.28
C GLY A 3 8.83 -27.91 1.50
N THR A 4 8.54 -26.61 1.40
CA THR A 4 7.97 -25.78 2.47
C THR A 4 6.59 -25.29 2.09
N ASP A 5 5.69 -25.19 3.08
CA ASP A 5 4.37 -24.59 2.97
C ASP A 5 4.46 -23.08 3.26
N LEU A 6 5.37 -22.41 2.56
CA LEU A 6 5.57 -20.96 2.73
C LEU A 6 4.32 -20.21 2.23
N LEU A 7 3.68 -19.44 3.11
CA LEU A 7 2.58 -18.57 2.72
C LEU A 7 3.06 -17.42 1.84
N ALA A 8 2.37 -17.19 0.73
CA ALA A 8 2.59 -16.09 -0.20
C ALA A 8 1.48 -15.04 -0.05
N ILE A 9 1.87 -13.80 0.28
CA ILE A 9 0.95 -12.67 0.41
C ILE A 9 1.14 -11.73 -0.78
N ALA A 10 0.09 -11.54 -1.58
CA ALA A 10 0.11 -10.63 -2.72
C ALA A 10 -0.35 -9.23 -2.29
N ARG A 11 0.55 -8.25 -2.41
CA ARG A 11 0.25 -6.83 -2.23
C ARG A 11 -0.08 -6.18 -3.56
N THR A 12 -1.09 -5.30 -3.59
CA THR A 12 -1.34 -4.37 -4.70
C THR A 12 -1.30 -2.92 -4.21
N ASP A 13 -0.61 -2.07 -4.98
CA ASP A 13 -0.49 -0.62 -4.76
C ASP A 13 -1.42 0.19 -5.69
N SER A 14 -2.32 -0.50 -6.39
CA SER A 14 -3.22 0.10 -7.38
C SER A 14 -4.12 1.21 -6.85
N GLU A 15 -4.43 1.25 -5.55
CA GLU A 15 -5.31 2.30 -4.98
C GLU A 15 -4.74 3.70 -5.26
N ALA A 16 -3.42 3.84 -5.12
CA ALA A 16 -2.72 5.11 -5.23
C ALA A 16 -1.91 5.26 -6.52
N ALA A 17 -1.71 4.19 -7.27
CA ALA A 17 -0.83 4.18 -8.44
C ALA A 17 -1.29 5.16 -9.53
N THR A 18 -0.34 5.92 -10.07
CA THR A 18 -0.54 6.90 -11.14
C THR A 18 0.18 6.54 -12.45
N LEU A 19 1.02 5.50 -12.42
CA LEU A 19 1.86 5.06 -13.53
C LEU A 19 1.88 3.53 -13.65
N ILE A 20 2.10 3.02 -14.86
CA ILE A 20 2.36 1.61 -15.16
C ILE A 20 3.48 1.48 -16.20
N THR A 21 4.25 0.39 -16.12
CA THR A 21 5.46 0.21 -16.94
C THR A 21 5.19 -0.16 -18.39
N SER A 22 4.08 -0.85 -18.68
CA SER A 22 3.80 -1.38 -20.01
C SER A 22 2.30 -1.55 -20.25
N THR A 23 1.89 -1.40 -21.50
CA THR A 23 0.53 -1.69 -21.99
C THR A 23 0.36 -3.14 -22.44
N ILE A 24 1.31 -4.04 -22.14
CA ILE A 24 1.29 -5.39 -22.74
C ILE A 24 0.14 -6.26 -22.22
N ASP A 25 -0.31 -6.03 -20.98
CA ASP A 25 -1.35 -6.84 -20.35
C ASP A 25 -2.75 -6.24 -20.60
N PRO A 26 -3.64 -6.96 -21.29
CA PRO A 26 -4.96 -6.44 -21.60
C PRO A 26 -5.84 -6.19 -20.38
N ARG A 27 -5.54 -6.80 -19.23
CA ARG A 27 -6.27 -6.58 -17.97
C ARG A 27 -6.03 -5.19 -17.37
N ASP A 28 -4.94 -4.53 -17.77
CA ASP A 28 -4.60 -3.18 -17.32
C ASP A 28 -5.19 -2.10 -18.25
N HIS A 29 -5.54 -2.44 -19.50
CA HIS A 29 -5.97 -1.48 -20.52
C HIS A 29 -7.13 -0.57 -20.09
N ALA A 30 -8.09 -1.09 -19.32
CA ALA A 30 -9.24 -0.31 -18.83
C ALA A 30 -8.82 0.84 -17.91
N PHE A 31 -7.63 0.75 -17.30
CA PHE A 31 -7.10 1.71 -16.33
C PHE A 31 -5.98 2.58 -16.90
N ILE A 32 -5.47 2.29 -18.10
CA ILE A 32 -4.47 3.13 -18.77
C ILE A 32 -5.14 4.41 -19.25
N VAL A 33 -4.43 5.54 -19.07
CA VAL A 33 -4.91 6.87 -19.39
C VAL A 33 -4.20 7.37 -20.64
N GLY A 34 -4.98 7.89 -21.59
CA GLY A 34 -4.49 8.43 -22.85
C GLY A 34 -4.96 9.85 -23.10
N SER A 35 -4.24 10.55 -23.98
CA SER A 35 -4.64 11.87 -24.46
C SER A 35 -5.80 11.76 -25.45
N THR A 36 -6.76 12.68 -25.34
CA THR A 36 -7.87 12.84 -26.29
C THR A 36 -7.70 14.08 -27.18
N ASN A 37 -6.60 14.80 -27.04
CA ASN A 37 -6.28 15.97 -27.86
C ASN A 37 -5.31 15.59 -28.99
N SER A 38 -5.79 15.60 -30.23
CA SER A 38 -4.98 15.28 -31.42
C SER A 38 -4.14 16.45 -31.93
N SER A 39 -4.30 17.65 -31.36
CA SER A 39 -3.61 18.87 -31.79
C SER A 39 -2.29 19.14 -31.04
N ILE A 40 -1.92 18.31 -30.08
CA ILE A 40 -0.69 18.47 -29.29
C ILE A 40 0.31 17.35 -29.59
N GLU A 41 1.59 17.70 -29.56
CA GLU A 41 2.70 16.75 -29.75
C GLU A 41 2.87 15.84 -28.52
N PRO A 42 3.51 14.66 -28.65
CA PRO A 42 3.85 13.82 -27.51
C PRO A 42 4.64 14.57 -26.44
N LEU A 43 4.32 14.32 -25.16
CA LEU A 43 4.92 15.01 -24.02
C LEU A 43 6.46 14.92 -24.06
N ASN A 44 7.00 13.73 -24.31
CA ASN A 44 8.44 13.52 -24.27
C ASN A 44 9.19 14.34 -25.33
N ASP A 45 8.63 14.51 -26.52
CA ASP A 45 9.27 15.29 -27.59
C ASP A 45 9.35 16.78 -27.18
N LEU A 46 8.28 17.30 -26.59
CA LEU A 46 8.23 18.66 -26.03
C LEU A 46 9.24 18.84 -24.89
N MET A 47 9.36 17.85 -24.00
CA MET A 47 10.30 17.89 -22.88
C MET A 47 11.76 17.85 -23.34
N VAL A 48 12.08 16.99 -24.31
CA VAL A 48 13.43 16.90 -24.89
C VAL A 48 13.81 18.21 -25.60
N ALA A 49 12.90 18.78 -26.39
CA ALA A 49 13.15 20.07 -27.05
C ALA A 49 13.34 21.20 -26.03
N ALA A 50 12.57 21.22 -24.95
CA ALA A 50 12.69 22.18 -23.86
C ALA A 50 14.04 22.08 -23.13
N GLU A 51 14.49 20.86 -22.82
CA GLU A 51 15.80 20.60 -22.22
C GLU A 51 16.94 21.06 -23.15
N GLN A 52 16.85 20.75 -24.45
CA GLN A 52 17.83 21.21 -25.45
C GLN A 52 17.88 22.73 -25.59
N ALA A 53 16.76 23.42 -25.34
CA ALA A 53 16.69 24.87 -25.29
C ALA A 53 17.19 25.47 -23.95
N GLY A 54 17.70 24.65 -23.03
CA GLY A 54 18.30 25.07 -21.76
C GLY A 54 17.33 25.15 -20.58
N LYS A 55 16.06 24.79 -20.75
CA LYS A 55 15.07 24.81 -19.66
C LYS A 55 15.36 23.69 -18.65
N ASN A 56 15.14 23.97 -17.37
CA ASN A 56 15.40 23.01 -16.29
C ASN A 56 14.46 23.21 -15.09
N GLY A 57 14.44 22.22 -14.18
CA GLY A 57 13.72 22.31 -12.91
C GLY A 57 12.25 22.73 -13.07
N ALA A 58 11.89 23.86 -12.46
CA ALA A 58 10.53 24.38 -12.45
C ALA A 58 9.99 24.73 -13.85
N GLU A 59 10.86 25.13 -14.79
CA GLU A 59 10.44 25.46 -16.16
C GLU A 59 9.97 24.21 -16.92
N LEU A 60 10.64 23.08 -16.71
CA LEU A 60 10.23 21.79 -17.29
C LEU A 60 8.94 21.29 -16.64
N GLN A 61 8.82 21.42 -15.32
CA GLN A 61 7.58 21.05 -14.62
C GLN A 61 6.39 21.84 -15.13
N GLN A 62 6.54 23.16 -15.34
CA GLN A 62 5.47 23.99 -15.88
C GLN A 62 5.05 23.53 -17.29
N ILE A 63 5.99 23.11 -18.14
CA ILE A 63 5.67 22.59 -19.47
C ILE A 63 4.86 21.30 -19.39
N GLU A 64 5.26 20.37 -18.51
CA GLU A 64 4.52 19.13 -18.28
C GLU A 64 3.10 19.40 -17.73
N ASP A 65 2.97 20.34 -16.79
CA ASP A 65 1.68 20.73 -16.20
C ASP A 65 0.76 21.36 -17.27
N GLU A 66 1.29 22.28 -18.08
CA GLU A 66 0.56 22.90 -19.18
C GLU A 66 0.15 21.87 -20.24
N TRP A 67 1.04 20.96 -20.62
CA TRP A 67 0.73 19.88 -21.55
C TRP A 67 -0.39 19.00 -21.00
N THR A 68 -0.26 18.59 -19.74
CA THR A 68 -1.24 17.74 -19.04
C THR A 68 -2.62 18.39 -19.00
N SER A 69 -2.68 19.70 -18.75
CA SER A 69 -3.93 20.48 -18.75
C SER A 69 -4.63 20.51 -20.11
N LYS A 70 -3.86 20.45 -21.21
CA LYS A 70 -4.35 20.48 -22.60
C LYS A 70 -4.61 19.09 -23.18
N ALA A 71 -4.05 18.04 -22.58
CA ALA A 71 -4.06 16.69 -23.15
C ALA A 71 -5.42 15.98 -23.09
N GLY A 72 -6.34 16.43 -22.24
CA GLY A 72 -7.64 15.78 -22.06
C GLY A 72 -7.50 14.32 -21.63
N LEU A 73 -6.65 14.07 -20.62
CA LEU A 73 -6.33 12.73 -20.14
C LEU A 73 -7.57 12.00 -19.62
N LYS A 74 -7.87 10.84 -20.22
CA LYS A 74 -9.01 9.97 -19.84
C LYS A 74 -8.70 8.50 -20.10
N ARG A 75 -9.42 7.58 -19.44
CA ARG A 75 -9.44 6.16 -19.85
C ARG A 75 -10.17 6.05 -21.20
N PHE A 76 -9.87 5.02 -21.99
CA PHE A 76 -10.49 4.85 -23.30
C PHE A 76 -12.03 4.78 -23.21
N GLN A 77 -12.56 4.07 -22.21
CA GLN A 77 -14.01 3.95 -21.98
C GLN A 77 -14.68 5.30 -21.73
N ASP A 78 -14.02 6.22 -21.02
CA ASP A 78 -14.57 7.55 -20.72
C ASP A 78 -14.58 8.41 -22.01
N ALA A 79 -13.52 8.32 -22.84
CA ALA A 79 -13.49 8.96 -24.15
C ALA A 79 -14.56 8.40 -25.11
N ALA A 80 -14.82 7.09 -25.04
CA ALA A 80 -15.89 6.45 -25.81
C ALA A 80 -17.29 6.89 -25.34
N ILE A 81 -17.50 7.06 -24.03
CA ILE A 81 -18.75 7.61 -23.48
C ILE A 81 -18.99 9.03 -23.98
N ASP A 82 -17.96 9.88 -23.99
CA ASP A 82 -18.06 11.24 -24.54
C ASP A 82 -18.50 11.20 -26.02
N GLN A 83 -17.90 10.32 -26.82
CA GLN A 83 -18.28 10.14 -28.23
C GLN A 83 -19.72 9.62 -28.38
N ILE A 84 -20.14 8.66 -27.56
CA ILE A 84 -21.52 8.14 -27.56
C ILE A 84 -22.50 9.29 -27.29
N ASN A 85 -22.21 10.12 -26.29
CA ASN A 85 -23.03 11.29 -25.96
C ASN A 85 -23.07 12.30 -27.11
N ALA A 86 -21.95 12.56 -27.77
CA ALA A 86 -21.85 13.48 -28.89
C ALA A 86 -22.50 12.98 -30.19
N THR A 87 -22.71 11.67 -30.37
CA THR A 87 -23.16 11.06 -31.64
C THR A 87 -24.68 11.19 -31.87
N PRO A 88 -25.18 12.06 -32.76
CA PRO A 88 -26.62 12.37 -32.83
C PRO A 88 -27.53 11.20 -33.23
N SER A 89 -27.00 10.21 -33.96
CA SER A 89 -27.75 9.02 -34.37
C SER A 89 -28.11 8.07 -33.22
N ILE A 90 -27.43 8.18 -32.08
CA ILE A 90 -27.74 7.40 -30.88
C ILE A 90 -28.82 8.13 -30.09
N SER A 91 -30.07 7.66 -30.18
CA SER A 91 -31.22 8.26 -29.51
C SER A 91 -31.27 7.96 -28.00
N ASN A 92 -31.04 6.70 -27.60
CA ASN A 92 -31.02 6.29 -26.19
C ASN A 92 -29.58 6.16 -25.67
N LYS A 93 -28.99 7.29 -25.25
CA LYS A 93 -27.60 7.37 -24.77
C LYS A 93 -27.33 6.45 -23.58
N LYS A 94 -28.23 6.43 -22.60
CA LYS A 94 -28.07 5.67 -21.37
C LYS A 94 -27.95 4.17 -21.65
N ALA A 95 -28.89 3.62 -22.42
CA ALA A 95 -28.86 2.20 -22.79
C ALA A 95 -27.63 1.84 -23.63
N ALA A 96 -27.19 2.74 -24.52
CA ALA A 96 -25.99 2.55 -25.32
C ALA A 96 -24.71 2.50 -24.46
N ILE A 97 -24.59 3.39 -23.47
CA ILE A 97 -23.46 3.42 -22.52
C ILE A 97 -23.45 2.16 -21.64
N GLU A 98 -24.59 1.78 -21.07
CA GLU A 98 -24.70 0.57 -20.24
C GLU A 98 -24.32 -0.68 -21.03
N LYS A 99 -24.80 -0.80 -22.27
CA LYS A 99 -24.43 -1.90 -23.17
C LYS A 99 -22.93 -1.87 -23.52
N PHE A 100 -22.38 -0.70 -23.86
CA PHE A 100 -20.97 -0.55 -24.18
C PHE A 100 -20.08 -1.01 -23.03
N LEU A 101 -20.34 -0.51 -21.81
CA LEU A 101 -19.57 -0.86 -20.62
C LEU A 101 -19.64 -2.36 -20.29
N ALA A 102 -20.81 -2.98 -20.49
CA ALA A 102 -20.97 -4.42 -20.34
C ALA A 102 -20.17 -5.21 -21.39
N ASP A 103 -20.22 -4.78 -22.66
CA ASP A 103 -19.59 -5.48 -23.79
C ASP A 103 -18.06 -5.39 -23.76
N ILE A 104 -17.47 -4.33 -23.18
CA ILE A 104 -16.01 -4.15 -23.07
C ILE A 104 -15.39 -4.75 -21.79
N LYS A 105 -16.19 -5.25 -20.85
CA LYS A 105 -15.67 -5.74 -19.56
C LYS A 105 -14.68 -6.90 -19.80
N GLY A 106 -13.44 -6.73 -19.35
CA GLY A 106 -12.35 -7.72 -19.52
C GLY A 106 -11.79 -7.81 -20.94
N LYS A 107 -12.10 -6.85 -21.83
CA LYS A 107 -11.62 -6.80 -23.21
C LYS A 107 -10.34 -5.99 -23.34
N SER A 108 -9.54 -6.31 -24.36
CA SER A 108 -8.38 -5.51 -24.74
C SER A 108 -8.80 -4.15 -25.34
N ASN A 109 -7.88 -3.18 -25.39
CA ASN A 109 -8.14 -1.88 -26.00
C ASN A 109 -8.54 -2.02 -27.48
N SER A 110 -7.93 -2.95 -28.22
CA SER A 110 -8.25 -3.21 -29.62
C SER A 110 -9.69 -3.68 -29.80
N GLU A 111 -10.17 -4.58 -28.94
CA GLU A 111 -11.57 -5.03 -28.94
C GLU A 111 -12.52 -3.91 -28.51
N ALA A 112 -12.19 -3.16 -27.46
CA ALA A 112 -12.99 -2.04 -26.99
C ALA A 112 -13.15 -0.95 -28.07
N ARG A 113 -12.08 -0.67 -28.84
CA ARG A 113 -12.12 0.22 -30.01
C ARG A 113 -13.04 -0.28 -31.11
N ALA A 114 -12.99 -1.58 -31.42
CA ALA A 114 -13.87 -2.17 -32.43
C ALA A 114 -15.35 -2.04 -32.05
N ILE A 115 -15.68 -2.31 -30.78
CA ILE A 115 -17.04 -2.15 -30.23
C ILE A 115 -17.47 -0.69 -30.28
N ALA A 116 -16.61 0.24 -29.84
CA ALA A 116 -16.91 1.67 -29.84
C ALA A 116 -17.12 2.21 -31.27
N LYS A 117 -16.32 1.77 -32.23
CA LYS A 117 -16.48 2.12 -33.65
C LYS A 117 -17.80 1.62 -34.22
N GLN A 118 -18.18 0.38 -33.91
CA GLN A 118 -19.46 -0.17 -34.35
C GLN A 118 -20.64 0.62 -33.79
N LEU A 119 -20.54 1.08 -32.54
CA LEU A 119 -21.59 1.84 -31.86
C LEU A 119 -21.69 3.30 -32.32
N THR A 120 -20.56 3.97 -32.50
CA THR A 120 -20.49 5.41 -32.78
C THR A 120 -20.32 5.76 -34.26
N GLY A 121 -19.96 4.78 -35.10
CA GLY A 121 -19.74 4.95 -36.53
C GLY A 121 -18.40 5.60 -36.91
N SER A 122 -17.54 5.91 -35.95
CA SER A 122 -16.24 6.55 -36.20
C SER A 122 -15.16 6.07 -35.23
N ASP A 123 -13.89 6.24 -35.62
CA ASP A 123 -12.77 5.94 -34.73
C ASP A 123 -12.59 7.08 -33.71
N ILE A 124 -12.47 6.73 -32.44
CA ILE A 124 -12.24 7.68 -31.36
C ILE A 124 -10.74 7.96 -31.24
N TYR A 125 -10.36 9.23 -31.36
CA TYR A 125 -8.99 9.64 -31.09
C TYR A 125 -8.69 9.46 -29.60
N TRP A 126 -7.69 8.64 -29.32
CA TRP A 126 -7.19 8.37 -27.99
C TRP A 126 -5.79 7.78 -28.09
N ASN A 127 -4.82 8.33 -27.37
CA ASN A 127 -3.42 7.93 -27.47
C ASN A 127 -2.74 7.86 -26.09
N TRP A 128 -2.45 6.65 -25.61
CA TRP A 128 -1.74 6.40 -24.34
C TRP A 128 -0.21 6.52 -24.41
N ASP A 129 0.39 6.64 -25.60
CA ASP A 129 1.85 6.76 -25.76
C ASP A 129 2.28 8.23 -25.65
N SER A 130 1.42 9.16 -26.09
CA SER A 130 1.67 10.61 -26.01
C SER A 130 1.84 11.16 -24.58
N PRO A 131 1.14 10.70 -23.53
CA PRO A 131 1.33 11.18 -22.15
C PRO A 131 2.44 10.46 -21.36
N ARG A 132 3.25 9.61 -22.01
CA ARG A 132 4.29 8.86 -21.28
C ARG A 132 5.30 9.78 -20.62
N THR A 133 5.78 9.36 -19.46
CA THR A 133 6.85 10.07 -18.74
C THR A 133 8.18 9.95 -19.48
N ARG A 134 9.20 10.71 -19.06
CA ARG A 134 10.55 10.66 -19.66
C ARG A 134 11.20 9.28 -19.51
N GLU A 135 10.83 8.54 -18.48
CA GLU A 135 11.26 7.15 -18.24
C GLU A 135 10.49 6.13 -19.11
N GLY A 136 9.47 6.59 -19.83
CA GLY A 136 8.64 5.75 -20.71
C GLY A 136 7.43 5.13 -20.02
N PHE A 137 7.07 5.54 -18.80
CA PHE A 137 5.90 4.99 -18.10
C PHE A 137 4.58 5.52 -18.66
N TYR A 138 3.59 4.65 -18.71
CA TYR A 138 2.22 4.99 -19.10
C TYR A 138 1.48 5.61 -17.92
N ARG A 139 0.62 6.60 -18.19
CA ARG A 139 -0.31 7.14 -17.18
C ARG A 139 -1.34 6.09 -16.82
N TYR A 140 -1.62 5.96 -15.54
CA TYR A 140 -2.49 4.92 -15.00
C TYR A 140 -3.48 5.52 -14.02
N GLN A 141 -4.74 5.11 -14.10
CA GLN A 141 -5.78 5.50 -13.18
C GLN A 141 -6.00 4.38 -12.17
N GLY A 142 -5.30 4.51 -11.04
CA GLY A 142 -5.52 3.68 -9.88
C GLY A 142 -6.89 3.85 -9.22
N GLY A 143 -7.03 3.30 -8.02
CA GLY A 143 -8.24 3.30 -7.21
C GLY A 143 -8.69 1.90 -6.80
N CYS A 144 -9.74 1.83 -5.99
CA CYS A 144 -10.27 0.58 -5.44
C CYS A 144 -10.69 -0.40 -6.55
N GLU A 145 -11.37 0.07 -7.60
CA GLU A 145 -11.75 -0.74 -8.78
C GLU A 145 -10.52 -1.42 -9.43
N CYS A 146 -9.43 -0.65 -9.60
CA CYS A 146 -8.19 -1.19 -10.16
C CYS A 146 -7.54 -2.22 -9.22
N ALA A 147 -7.54 -1.94 -7.92
CA ALA A 147 -7.00 -2.85 -6.92
C ALA A 147 -7.77 -4.17 -6.86
N ILE A 148 -9.10 -4.14 -6.92
CA ILE A 148 -9.96 -5.32 -7.01
C ILE A 148 -9.64 -6.13 -8.27
N ASN A 149 -9.54 -5.47 -9.44
CA ASN A 149 -9.20 -6.15 -10.70
C ASN A 149 -7.87 -6.93 -10.59
N ARG A 150 -6.85 -6.32 -9.99
CA ARG A 150 -5.56 -6.99 -9.76
C ARG A 150 -5.63 -8.08 -8.70
N ALA A 151 -6.28 -7.82 -7.58
CA ALA A 151 -6.47 -8.79 -6.50
C ALA A 151 -7.17 -10.07 -6.99
N VAL A 152 -8.24 -9.92 -7.77
CA VAL A 152 -8.94 -11.06 -8.37
C VAL A 152 -8.01 -11.87 -9.27
N ALA A 153 -7.13 -11.21 -10.04
CA ALA A 153 -6.14 -11.89 -10.87
C ALA A 153 -5.01 -12.57 -10.05
N TYR A 154 -4.67 -12.04 -8.88
CA TYR A 154 -3.67 -12.61 -7.98
C TYR A 154 -4.20 -13.79 -7.16
N GLY A 155 -5.51 -13.85 -6.92
CA GLY A 155 -6.16 -14.82 -6.03
C GLY A 155 -5.71 -16.27 -6.18
N PRO A 156 -5.61 -16.84 -7.39
CA PRO A 156 -5.16 -18.23 -7.58
C PRO A 156 -3.71 -18.53 -7.16
N PHE A 157 -2.90 -17.50 -6.88
CA PHE A 157 -1.46 -17.61 -6.65
C PHE A 157 -1.02 -17.08 -5.28
N ALA A 158 -1.97 -16.66 -4.45
CA ALA A 158 -1.68 -16.02 -3.16
C ALA A 158 -2.60 -16.55 -2.07
N ASP A 159 -2.02 -16.84 -0.91
CA ASP A 159 -2.73 -17.30 0.29
C ASP A 159 -3.49 -16.17 0.98
N LEU A 160 -2.95 -14.94 0.88
CA LEU A 160 -3.59 -13.71 1.34
C LEU A 160 -3.40 -12.59 0.31
N ILE A 161 -4.36 -11.66 0.27
CA ILE A 161 -4.26 -10.44 -0.53
C ILE A 161 -4.30 -9.19 0.35
N TRP A 162 -3.46 -8.21 0.02
CA TRP A 162 -3.40 -6.91 0.68
C TRP A 162 -3.48 -5.79 -0.36
N MET A 163 -4.44 -4.87 -0.22
CA MET A 163 -4.43 -3.58 -0.91
C MET A 163 -3.87 -2.51 0.02
N GLU A 164 -2.84 -1.79 -0.41
CA GLU A 164 -2.39 -0.59 0.31
C GLU A 164 -3.43 0.53 0.16
N SER A 165 -3.68 1.29 1.23
CA SER A 165 -4.65 2.39 1.26
C SER A 165 -4.02 3.70 1.73
N LYS A 166 -4.62 4.82 1.32
CA LYS A 166 -4.19 6.17 1.74
C LYS A 166 -4.70 6.57 3.12
N LEU A 167 -5.80 5.97 3.56
CA LEU A 167 -6.50 6.30 4.81
C LEU A 167 -7.09 5.02 5.44
N PRO A 168 -7.38 5.02 6.75
CA PRO A 168 -8.08 3.93 7.41
C PRO A 168 -9.60 4.04 7.16
N ASP A 169 -10.01 4.00 5.89
CA ASP A 169 -11.40 4.08 5.47
C ASP A 169 -12.06 2.69 5.46
N TYR A 170 -13.00 2.48 6.37
CA TYR A 170 -13.76 1.24 6.46
C TYR A 170 -14.62 0.97 5.22
N ALA A 171 -15.19 2.00 4.59
CA ALA A 171 -16.05 1.82 3.42
C ALA A 171 -15.23 1.32 2.22
N GLN A 172 -14.04 1.88 1.99
CA GLN A 172 -13.10 1.39 0.98
C GLN A 172 -12.62 -0.03 1.30
N ALA A 173 -12.31 -0.33 2.57
CA ALA A 173 -11.90 -1.68 2.98
C ALA A 173 -13.00 -2.72 2.71
N LYS A 174 -14.27 -2.34 2.93
CA LYS A 174 -15.44 -3.16 2.62
C LYS A 174 -15.65 -3.34 1.12
N GLU A 175 -15.57 -2.26 0.33
CA GLU A 175 -15.66 -2.32 -1.14
C GLU A 175 -14.61 -3.28 -1.71
N PHE A 176 -13.36 -3.19 -1.24
CA PHE A 176 -12.29 -4.09 -1.67
C PHE A 176 -12.58 -5.55 -1.30
N ALA A 177 -12.98 -5.80 -0.05
CA ALA A 177 -13.28 -7.15 0.41
C ALA A 177 -14.43 -7.78 -0.38
N GLU A 178 -15.55 -7.06 -0.53
CA GLU A 178 -16.71 -7.52 -1.32
C GLU A 178 -16.33 -7.76 -2.78
N GLY A 179 -15.52 -6.88 -3.38
CA GLY A 179 -15.04 -7.02 -4.75
C GLY A 179 -14.19 -8.28 -4.97
N VAL A 180 -13.30 -8.61 -4.05
CA VAL A 180 -12.49 -9.84 -4.10
C VAL A 180 -13.34 -11.07 -3.81
N HIS A 181 -14.16 -11.04 -2.76
CA HIS A 181 -14.98 -12.17 -2.32
C HIS A 181 -16.13 -12.50 -3.30
N ALA A 182 -16.54 -11.57 -4.14
CA ALA A 182 -17.46 -11.84 -5.24
C ALA A 182 -16.93 -12.89 -6.24
N VAL A 183 -15.61 -13.04 -6.36
CA VAL A 183 -14.95 -14.03 -7.22
C VAL A 183 -14.31 -15.15 -6.40
N TRP A 184 -13.68 -14.79 -5.27
CA TRP A 184 -12.97 -15.71 -4.38
C TRP A 184 -13.54 -15.62 -2.94
N PRO A 185 -14.69 -16.25 -2.64
CA PRO A 185 -15.41 -16.04 -1.37
C PRO A 185 -14.62 -16.41 -0.11
N GLU A 186 -13.66 -17.31 -0.23
CA GLU A 186 -12.82 -17.79 0.88
C GLU A 186 -11.43 -17.15 0.91
N GLN A 187 -11.17 -16.15 0.05
CA GLN A 187 -9.86 -15.51 -0.01
C GLN A 187 -9.58 -14.74 1.29
N LYS A 188 -8.43 -15.04 1.91
CA LYS A 188 -7.99 -14.35 3.11
C LYS A 188 -7.42 -12.99 2.74
N LEU A 189 -7.74 -11.98 3.53
CA LEU A 189 -7.23 -10.63 3.31
C LEU A 189 -6.27 -10.24 4.43
N ALA A 190 -5.36 -9.31 4.11
CA ALA A 190 -4.49 -8.66 5.06
C ALA A 190 -4.61 -7.14 4.99
N TYR A 191 -4.45 -6.46 6.13
CA TYR A 191 -4.64 -5.01 6.24
C TYR A 191 -3.48 -4.35 6.99
N ASN A 192 -2.93 -3.29 6.41
CA ASN A 192 -1.93 -2.44 7.03
C ASN A 192 -2.60 -1.33 7.85
N LEU A 193 -2.49 -1.42 9.17
CA LEU A 193 -2.89 -0.38 10.11
C LEU A 193 -1.80 0.71 10.14
N SER A 194 -1.68 1.44 9.02
CA SER A 194 -0.51 2.28 8.74
C SER A 194 -0.32 3.37 9.81
N PRO A 195 0.89 3.50 10.39
CA PRO A 195 1.21 4.63 11.25
C PRO A 195 1.42 5.94 10.46
N SER A 196 1.41 5.89 9.13
CA SER A 196 1.38 7.10 8.29
C SER A 196 0.01 7.79 8.34
N PHE A 197 -1.03 7.10 8.80
CA PHE A 197 -2.33 7.70 9.03
C PHE A 197 -2.30 8.54 10.31
N ASN A 198 -2.89 9.73 10.25
CA ASN A 198 -3.19 10.47 11.47
C ASN A 198 -4.48 9.90 12.10
N TRP A 199 -4.33 8.82 12.89
CA TRP A 199 -5.44 8.11 13.53
C TRP A 199 -6.34 9.02 14.38
N LYS A 200 -5.75 10.02 15.07
CA LYS A 200 -6.47 10.99 15.89
C LYS A 200 -7.46 11.82 15.08
N THR A 201 -7.12 12.17 13.83
CA THR A 201 -8.00 12.95 12.95
C THR A 201 -8.86 12.06 12.06
N ALA A 202 -8.42 10.84 11.78
CA ALA A 202 -9.12 9.93 10.88
C ALA A 202 -10.37 9.33 11.52
N MET A 203 -10.37 9.06 12.83
CA MET A 203 -11.51 8.45 13.52
C MET A 203 -11.48 8.69 15.04
N ALA A 204 -12.66 8.61 15.68
CA ALA A 204 -12.83 8.72 17.12
C ALA A 204 -12.24 7.50 17.88
N ARG A 205 -11.97 7.64 19.18
CA ARG A 205 -11.25 6.61 19.96
C ARG A 205 -12.02 5.29 20.11
N ASP A 206 -13.33 5.37 20.28
CA ASP A 206 -14.25 4.22 20.28
C ASP A 206 -14.25 3.50 18.92
N GLU A 207 -14.13 4.26 17.84
CA GLU A 207 -13.96 3.70 16.50
C GLU A 207 -12.58 3.07 16.28
N GLN A 208 -11.51 3.63 16.85
CA GLN A 208 -10.15 3.05 16.80
C GLN A 208 -10.12 1.70 17.51
N GLU A 209 -10.76 1.60 18.67
CA GLU A 209 -10.82 0.38 19.47
C GLU A 209 -11.49 -0.78 18.72
N THR A 210 -12.54 -0.48 17.95
CA THR A 210 -13.30 -1.50 17.20
C THR A 210 -12.80 -1.72 15.78
N TYR A 211 -11.89 -0.90 15.26
CA TYR A 211 -11.52 -0.90 13.84
C TYR A 211 -10.97 -2.26 13.37
N ILE A 212 -10.08 -2.87 14.16
CA ILE A 212 -9.48 -4.18 13.85
C ILE A 212 -10.55 -5.28 13.79
N HIS A 213 -11.50 -5.26 14.74
CA HIS A 213 -12.59 -6.24 14.78
C HIS A 213 -13.51 -6.09 13.58
N ARG A 214 -13.92 -4.85 13.25
CA ARG A 214 -14.76 -4.55 12.09
C ARG A 214 -14.10 -5.01 10.79
N LEU A 215 -12.79 -4.82 10.63
CA LEU A 215 -12.04 -5.37 9.49
C LEU A 215 -12.01 -6.91 9.51
N GLY A 216 -11.87 -7.53 10.68
CA GLY A 216 -11.92 -8.99 10.82
C GLY A 216 -13.20 -9.62 10.29
N GLU A 217 -14.35 -8.97 10.51
CA GLU A 217 -15.66 -9.39 9.99
C GLU A 217 -15.74 -9.40 8.45
N LEU A 218 -14.88 -8.63 7.77
CA LEU A 218 -14.76 -8.58 6.32
C LEU A 218 -13.73 -9.57 5.76
N GLY A 219 -13.12 -10.41 6.60
CA GLY A 219 -12.10 -11.40 6.17
C GLY A 219 -10.66 -10.90 6.19
N TYR A 220 -10.38 -9.72 6.77
CA TYR A 220 -9.01 -9.26 7.07
C TYR A 220 -8.41 -10.04 8.26
N SER A 221 -8.00 -11.26 7.97
CA SER A 221 -7.52 -12.27 8.92
C SER A 221 -6.14 -12.00 9.52
N TRP A 222 -5.33 -11.17 8.86
CA TRP A 222 -4.03 -10.74 9.38
C TRP A 222 -3.88 -9.22 9.25
N GLN A 223 -3.57 -8.56 10.36
CA GLN A 223 -3.46 -7.11 10.43
C GLN A 223 -2.20 -6.72 11.17
N PHE A 224 -1.54 -5.65 10.74
CA PHE A 224 -0.24 -5.26 11.27
C PHE A 224 -0.03 -3.75 11.21
N ILE A 225 0.73 -3.21 12.17
CA ILE A 225 1.22 -1.83 12.16
C ILE A 225 2.67 -1.86 11.68
N THR A 226 2.90 -1.48 10.43
CA THR A 226 4.21 -1.61 9.75
C THR A 226 5.40 -1.04 10.51
N LEU A 227 5.26 0.15 11.09
CA LEU A 227 6.37 0.89 11.73
C LEU A 227 6.18 1.11 13.23
N ALA A 228 5.34 0.31 13.92
CA ALA A 228 5.12 0.47 15.35
C ALA A 228 6.42 0.41 16.15
N GLY A 229 7.27 -0.58 15.88
CA GLY A 229 8.57 -0.74 16.54
C GLY A 229 9.51 0.46 16.35
N LEU A 230 9.48 1.09 15.17
CA LEU A 230 10.24 2.31 14.91
C LEU A 230 9.73 3.47 15.79
N HIS A 231 8.42 3.70 15.80
CA HIS A 231 7.82 4.81 16.54
C HIS A 231 7.92 4.63 18.06
N THR A 232 7.71 3.43 18.59
CA THR A 232 7.84 3.17 20.03
C THR A 232 9.28 3.36 20.49
N THR A 233 10.25 2.83 19.75
CA THR A 233 11.69 3.01 20.04
C THR A 233 12.10 4.48 19.98
N ALA A 234 11.69 5.20 18.93
CA ALA A 234 12.01 6.61 18.78
C ALA A 234 11.39 7.47 19.90
N LEU A 235 10.14 7.21 20.27
CA LEU A 235 9.43 7.96 21.30
C LEU A 235 10.12 7.83 22.66
N ILE A 236 10.39 6.59 23.11
CA ILE A 236 11.02 6.38 24.42
C ILE A 236 12.45 6.90 24.45
N SER A 237 13.19 6.75 23.35
CA SER A 237 14.57 7.26 23.23
C SER A 237 14.62 8.79 23.34
N ASP A 238 13.71 9.50 22.66
CA ASP A 238 13.61 10.96 22.73
C ASP A 238 13.22 11.44 24.14
N GLN A 239 12.19 10.84 24.73
CA GLN A 239 11.72 11.20 26.07
C GLN A 239 12.78 10.95 27.14
N PHE A 240 13.36 9.74 27.15
CA PHE A 240 14.36 9.36 28.14
C PHE A 240 15.64 10.17 27.99
N SER A 241 16.19 10.31 26.78
CA SER A 241 17.46 11.05 26.59
C SER A 241 17.34 12.52 27.01
N LYS A 242 16.21 13.18 26.73
CA LYS A 242 15.93 14.56 27.17
C LYS A 242 15.84 14.70 28.68
N ALA A 243 15.19 13.75 29.36
CA ALA A 243 15.08 13.76 30.82
C ALA A 243 16.41 13.42 31.48
N TYR A 244 17.09 12.40 30.98
CA TYR A 244 18.40 11.95 31.46
C TYR A 244 19.46 13.04 31.36
N ALA A 245 19.51 13.77 30.24
CA ALA A 245 20.44 14.89 30.08
C ALA A 245 20.21 16.03 31.10
N LYS A 246 19.01 16.15 31.67
CA LYS A 246 18.66 17.18 32.66
C LYS A 246 18.74 16.69 34.11
N GLN A 247 18.43 15.42 34.35
CA GLN A 247 18.16 14.89 35.70
C GLN A 247 19.03 13.68 36.07
N GLY A 248 19.87 13.19 35.14
CA GLY A 248 20.72 12.03 35.34
C GLY A 248 19.92 10.79 35.77
N MET A 249 20.44 10.08 36.79
CA MET A 249 19.87 8.81 37.24
C MET A 249 18.43 8.89 37.77
N ARG A 250 17.95 10.08 38.18
CA ARG A 250 16.54 10.26 38.53
C ARG A 250 15.62 9.89 37.37
N ALA A 251 15.97 10.29 36.15
CA ALA A 251 15.19 9.94 34.96
C ALA A 251 15.18 8.43 34.69
N TYR A 252 16.27 7.71 35.00
CA TYR A 252 16.31 6.25 34.86
C TYR A 252 15.41 5.55 35.90
N GLY A 253 15.47 5.97 37.16
CA GLY A 253 14.59 5.46 38.21
C GLY A 253 13.12 5.66 37.87
N GLU A 254 12.70 6.92 37.66
CA GLU A 254 11.29 7.30 37.48
C GLU A 254 10.70 6.85 36.13
N MET A 255 11.46 6.89 35.02
CA MET A 255 10.90 6.66 33.68
C MET A 255 11.14 5.24 33.14
N VAL A 256 12.10 4.49 33.70
CA VAL A 256 12.49 3.18 33.17
C VAL A 256 12.34 2.11 34.25
N GLN A 257 13.13 2.19 35.31
CA GLN A 257 13.25 1.09 36.28
C GLN A 257 11.98 0.88 37.12
N GLU A 258 11.40 1.94 37.70
CA GLU A 258 10.15 1.84 38.46
C GLU A 258 9.00 1.33 37.56
N PRO A 259 8.76 1.87 36.35
CA PRO A 259 7.79 1.30 35.41
C PRO A 259 8.06 -0.16 35.03
N GLU A 260 9.31 -0.56 34.82
CA GLU A 260 9.65 -1.97 34.53
C GLU A 260 9.30 -2.88 35.71
N MET A 261 9.57 -2.46 36.95
CA MET A 261 9.24 -3.21 38.16
C MET A 261 7.71 -3.29 38.38
N ASP A 262 7.01 -2.15 38.28
CA ASP A 262 5.56 -2.06 38.50
C ASP A 262 4.78 -2.91 37.48
N ASN A 263 5.21 -2.90 36.22
CA ASN A 263 4.61 -3.68 35.14
C ASN A 263 5.18 -5.10 35.03
N LYS A 264 6.14 -5.46 35.88
CA LYS A 264 6.80 -6.79 35.91
C LYS A 264 7.39 -7.18 34.56
N VAL A 265 8.08 -6.25 33.91
CA VAL A 265 8.82 -6.49 32.67
C VAL A 265 9.96 -7.46 32.96
N ASP A 266 10.04 -8.55 32.20
CA ASP A 266 11.01 -9.63 32.41
C ASP A 266 12.47 -9.17 32.29
N VAL A 267 12.73 -8.21 31.41
CA VAL A 267 14.05 -7.60 31.15
C VAL A 267 14.66 -6.93 32.38
N VAL A 268 13.89 -6.52 33.40
CA VAL A 268 14.44 -5.91 34.63
C VAL A 268 15.46 -6.85 35.31
N THR A 269 15.20 -8.17 35.24
CA THR A 269 16.13 -9.24 35.58
C THR A 269 16.94 -9.66 34.35
N HIS A 270 17.74 -8.74 33.81
CA HIS A 270 18.45 -8.87 32.54
C HIS A 270 19.42 -10.06 32.45
N GLN A 271 20.05 -10.50 33.55
CA GLN A 271 20.87 -11.71 33.60
C GLN A 271 20.01 -12.97 33.42
N LYS A 272 18.89 -13.04 34.15
CA LYS A 272 17.94 -14.14 33.99
C LYS A 272 17.34 -14.16 32.57
N TRP A 273 16.88 -13.00 32.08
CA TRP A 273 16.24 -12.85 30.77
C TRP A 273 17.18 -13.22 29.61
N SER A 274 18.44 -12.79 29.68
CA SER A 274 19.45 -13.13 28.66
C SER A 274 19.89 -14.60 28.68
N GLY A 275 19.40 -15.39 29.63
CA GLY A 275 19.65 -16.83 29.71
C GLY A 275 20.91 -17.20 30.48
N ALA A 276 21.41 -16.35 31.39
CA ALA A 276 22.60 -16.66 32.20
C ALA A 276 22.45 -18.01 32.93
N ASN A 277 21.29 -18.27 33.52
CA ASN A 277 20.98 -19.56 34.16
C ASN A 277 21.03 -20.74 33.18
N TYR A 278 20.56 -20.56 31.94
CA TYR A 278 20.57 -21.61 30.92
C TYR A 278 22.01 -22.00 30.57
N VAL A 279 22.87 -21.01 30.34
CA VAL A 279 24.29 -21.25 30.06
C VAL A 279 25.01 -21.84 31.29
N ASP A 280 24.71 -21.35 32.50
CA ASP A 280 25.29 -21.89 33.73
C ASP A 280 24.95 -23.37 33.94
N GLU A 281 23.72 -23.79 33.63
CA GLU A 281 23.32 -25.20 33.71
C GLU A 281 23.95 -26.05 32.60
N LEU A 282 24.10 -25.53 31.38
CA LEU A 282 24.89 -26.20 30.34
C LEU A 282 26.34 -26.38 30.77
N LEU A 283 26.95 -25.37 31.40
CA LEU A 283 28.31 -25.45 31.93
C LEU A 283 28.41 -26.49 33.04
N LYS A 284 27.52 -26.48 34.03
CA LYS A 284 27.48 -27.50 35.09
C LYS A 284 27.33 -28.90 34.52
N MET A 285 26.48 -29.09 33.50
CA MET A 285 26.30 -30.37 32.82
C MET A 285 27.61 -30.90 32.22
N VAL A 286 28.39 -30.06 31.54
CA VAL A 286 29.65 -30.49 30.88
C VAL A 286 30.88 -30.44 31.80
N THR A 287 30.79 -29.81 32.98
CA THR A 287 31.89 -29.68 33.96
C THR A 287 31.74 -30.60 35.18
N GLY A 288 30.80 -31.54 35.16
CA GLY A 288 30.63 -32.53 36.24
C GLY A 288 29.89 -32.01 37.47
N GLY A 289 29.02 -31.02 37.29
CA GLY A 289 28.13 -30.49 38.33
C GLY A 289 28.67 -29.30 39.12
N ILE A 290 29.87 -28.80 38.81
CA ILE A 290 30.52 -27.70 39.53
C ILE A 290 31.15 -26.73 38.52
N SER A 291 30.73 -25.45 38.57
CA SER A 291 31.38 -24.37 37.84
C SER A 291 31.78 -23.25 38.81
N SER A 292 33.06 -22.90 38.85
CA SER A 292 33.59 -21.79 39.67
C SER A 292 33.31 -20.40 39.08
N THR A 293 32.73 -20.33 37.88
CA THR A 293 32.46 -19.09 37.14
C THR A 293 30.96 -18.85 36.90
N SER A 294 30.08 -19.50 37.66
CA SER A 294 28.62 -19.33 37.53
C SER A 294 28.24 -17.86 37.76
N ALA A 295 27.56 -17.27 36.78
CA ALA A 295 27.18 -15.85 36.78
C ALA A 295 26.10 -15.55 37.85
N MET A 296 25.30 -16.55 38.21
CA MET A 296 24.15 -16.44 39.13
C MET A 296 24.45 -17.05 40.51
N GLY A 297 25.63 -16.73 41.06
CA GLY A 297 26.08 -17.15 42.39
C GLY A 297 25.55 -16.27 43.55
N LYS A 298 26.07 -16.52 44.75
CA LYS A 298 25.76 -15.74 45.97
C LYS A 298 26.23 -14.29 45.81
N GLY A 299 25.32 -13.32 45.88
CA GLY A 299 25.61 -11.88 45.76
C GLY A 299 25.30 -11.26 44.39
N VAL A 300 24.43 -11.87 43.58
CA VAL A 300 24.03 -11.30 42.28
C VAL A 300 23.26 -9.99 42.47
N THR A 301 23.50 -9.01 41.60
CA THR A 301 22.93 -7.66 41.69
C THR A 301 21.42 -7.62 41.55
N GLU A 302 20.81 -8.63 40.94
CA GLU A 302 19.37 -8.71 40.71
C GLU A 302 18.53 -8.99 41.96
N GLU A 303 19.14 -9.37 43.09
CA GLU A 303 18.38 -9.54 44.33
C GLU A 303 17.73 -8.24 44.83
N GLN A 304 18.22 -7.09 44.34
CA GLN A 304 17.70 -5.77 44.65
C GLN A 304 16.34 -5.48 43.98
N PHE A 305 15.91 -6.31 43.01
CA PHE A 305 14.65 -6.13 42.27
C PHE A 305 13.52 -7.06 42.74
N LYS A 306 13.73 -7.84 43.81
CA LYS A 306 12.75 -8.78 44.38
C LYS A 306 11.72 -8.11 45.28
#